data_AF-A0A1A0H667-F1
#
_entry.id   AF-A0A1A0H667-F1
#
_cell.length_a   1.000
_cell.length_b   1.000
_cell.length_c   1.000
_cell.angle_alpha   90.00
_cell.angle_beta   90.00
_cell.angle_gamma   90.00
#
_symmetry.space_group_name_H-M   'P 1'
#
loop_
_entity.id
_entity.type
_entity.pdbx_description
1 polymer ?
#
loop_
_entity_poly.entity_id
_entity_poly.type
_entity_poly.pdbx_seq_one_letter_code
_entity_poly.pdbx_strand_id
1 'polypeptide(L)' 'MNNPHEEVQLALITRIVNNMKSLNESVSDMNLTLNEINNKNKDVEALTRMWHNYAKSTEYHLETTGQTRDPL' A
#
# COMPACT_ATOMS: atom_id res chain seq x y z
N MET A 1 -36.86 -37.45 12.22
CA MET A 1 -35.46 -37.83 11.97
C MET A 1 -34.94 -36.84 10.96
N ASN A 2 -33.89 -36.08 11.28
CA ASN A 2 -33.39 -35.03 10.38
C ASN A 2 -32.88 -35.66 9.07
N ASN A 3 -33.09 -34.96 7.96
CA ASN A 3 -32.67 -35.40 6.64
C ASN A 3 -31.12 -35.38 6.57
N PRO A 4 -30.43 -36.50 6.31
CA PRO A 4 -28.97 -36.55 6.26
C PRO A 4 -28.35 -35.56 5.26
N HIS A 5 -29.06 -35.22 4.19
CA HIS A 5 -28.60 -34.22 3.23
C HIS A 5 -28.59 -32.80 3.83
N GLU A 6 -29.55 -32.47 4.68
CA GLU A 6 -29.62 -31.17 5.35
C GLU A 6 -28.50 -31.03 6.39
N GLU A 7 -28.16 -32.10 7.12
CA GLU A 7 -27.04 -32.09 8.06
C GLU A 7 -25.71 -31.84 7.37
N VAL A 8 -25.47 -32.50 6.23
CA VAL A 8 -24.27 -32.28 5.40
C VAL A 8 -24.25 -30.85 4.83
N GLN A 9 -25.39 -30.37 4.32
CA GLN A 9 -25.48 -29.01 3.78
C GLN A 9 -25.18 -27.96 4.86
N LEU A 10 -25.73 -28.13 6.06
CA LEU A 10 -25.48 -27.23 7.19
C LEU A 10 -23.99 -27.23 7.56
N ALA A 11 -23.36 -28.40 7.64
CA ALA A 11 -21.93 -28.51 7.94
C ALA A 11 -21.05 -27.81 6.89
N LEU A 12 -21.38 -27.92 5.61
CA LEU A 12 -20.68 -27.22 4.53
C LEU A 12 -20.84 -25.70 4.64
N ILE A 13 -22.06 -25.22 4.91
CA ILE A 13 -22.33 -23.78 5.08
C ILE A 13 -21.56 -23.24 6.29
N THR A 14 -21.56 -23.94 7.42
CA THR A 14 -20.78 -23.55 8.60
C THR A 14 -19.29 -23.41 8.27
N ARG A 15 -18.74 -24.36 7.50
CA ARG A 15 -17.34 -24.29 7.07
C ARG A 15 -17.07 -23.12 6.13
N ILE A 16 -17.97 -22.84 5.19
CA ILE A 16 -17.86 -21.69 4.28
C ILE A 16 -17.88 -20.38 5.07
N VAL A 17 -18.82 -20.22 6.00
CA VAL A 17 -18.94 -19.02 6.84
C VAL A 17 -17.67 -18.82 7.69
N ASN A 18 -17.15 -19.88 8.32
CA ASN A 18 -15.92 -19.80 9.10
C ASN A 18 -14.73 -19.41 8.24
N ASN A 19 -14.60 -19.99 7.04
CA ASN A 19 -13.54 -19.62 6.10
C ASN A 19 -13.64 -18.15 5.65
N MET A 20 -14.85 -17.66 5.36
CA MET A 20 -15.07 -16.25 5.00
C MET A 20 -14.72 -15.31 6.15
N LYS A 21 -15.04 -15.70 7.39
CA LYS A 21 -14.64 -14.93 8.58
C LYS A 21 -13.12 -14.82 8.69
N SER A 22 -12.39 -15.94 8.60
CA SER A 22 -10.93 -15.93 8.65
C SER A 22 -10.29 -15.17 7.49
N LEU A 23 -10.89 -15.22 6.29
CA LEU A 23 -10.44 -14.42 5.16
C LEU A 23 -10.62 -12.93 5.44
N ASN A 24 -11.77 -12.51 5.96
CA ASN A 24 -12.03 -11.11 6.29
C ASN A 24 -11.07 -10.59 7.36
N GLU A 25 -10.77 -11.40 8.39
CA GLU A 25 -9.76 -11.08 9.41
C GLU A 25 -8.39 -10.87 8.77
N SER A 26 -7.96 -11.79 7.91
CA SER A 26 -6.67 -11.70 7.20
C SER A 26 -6.58 -10.46 6.29
N VAL A 27 -7.67 -10.12 5.59
CA VAL A 27 -7.73 -8.91 4.74
C VAL A 27 -7.73 -7.63 5.59
N SER A 28 -8.40 -7.64 6.74
CA SER A 28 -8.37 -6.53 7.68
C SER A 28 -6.94 -6.26 8.19
N ASP A 29 -6.23 -7.30 8.60
CA ASP A 29 -4.83 -7.20 9.06
C ASP A 29 -3.89 -6.72 7.95
N MET A 30 -4.10 -7.21 6.72
CA MET A 30 -3.38 -6.73 5.55
C MET A 30 -3.61 -5.23 5.32
N ASN A 31 -4.85 -4.76 5.42
CA ASN A 31 -5.18 -3.34 5.25
C ASN A 31 -4.51 -2.47 6.32
N LEU A 32 -4.49 -2.91 7.59
CA LEU A 32 -3.79 -2.22 8.66
C LEU A 32 -2.29 -2.10 8.36
N THR A 33 -1.67 -3.21 7.96
CA THR A 33 -0.24 -3.26 7.61
C THR A 33 0.08 -2.34 6.43
N LEU A 34 -0.73 -2.36 5.37
CA LEU A 34 -0.56 -1.48 4.22
C LEU A 34 -0.71 0.00 4.60
N ASN A 35 -1.65 0.33 5.49
CA ASN A 35 -1.80 1.69 5.99
C ASN A 35 -0.57 2.15 6.79
N GLU A 36 0.03 1.29 7.61
CA GLU A 36 1.28 1.59 8.31
C GLU A 36 2.45 1.83 7.34
N ILE A 37 2.59 0.97 6.33
CA ILE A 37 3.61 1.13 5.28
C ILE A 37 3.40 2.46 4.55
N ASN A 38 2.17 2.77 4.16
CA ASN A 38 1.83 4.01 3.48
C ASN A 38 2.19 5.24 4.33
N ASN A 39 1.91 5.20 5.64
CA ASN A 39 2.28 6.29 6.54
C ASN A 39 3.80 6.45 6.66
N LYS A 40 4.57 5.36 6.74
CA LYS A 40 6.04 5.40 6.75
C LYS A 40 6.63 5.96 5.44
N ASN A 41 5.95 5.76 4.31
CA ASN A 41 6.39 6.27 3.02
C ASN A 41 6.19 7.78 2.84
N LYS A 42 5.34 8.43 3.65
CA LYS A 42 5.06 9.88 3.53
C LYS A 42 6.30 10.75 3.72
N ASP A 43 7.19 10.38 4.63
CA ASP A 43 8.43 11.13 4.88
C ASP A 43 9.39 11.02 3.69
N VAL A 44 9.48 9.82 3.09
CA VAL A 44 10.28 9.59 1.87
C VAL A 44 9.70 10.37 0.68
N GLU A 45 8.38 10.42 0.55
CA GLU A 45 7.70 11.21 -0.47
C GLU A 45 8.00 12.71 -0.30
N ALA A 46 7.91 13.23 0.92
CA ALA A 46 8.23 14.63 1.22
C ALA A 46 9.69 14.95 0.88
N LEU A 47 10.64 14.10 1.30
CA LEU A 47 12.06 14.24 0.99
C LEU A 47 12.29 14.24 -0.53
N THR A 48 11.67 13.32 -1.26
CA THR A 48 11.79 13.21 -2.71
C THR A 48 11.31 14.48 -3.41
N ARG A 49 10.19 15.05 -2.96
CA ARG A 49 9.67 16.33 -3.49
C ARG A 49 10.61 17.49 -3.19
N MET A 50 11.17 17.56 -1.99
CA MET A 50 12.14 18.59 -1.62
C MET A 50 13.39 18.52 -2.50
N TRP A 51 13.96 17.33 -2.71
CA TRP A 51 15.11 17.13 -3.58
C TRP A 51 14.81 17.47 -5.03
N HIS A 52 13.64 17.08 -5.53
CA HIS A 52 13.22 17.43 -6.89
C HIS A 52 13.12 18.95 -7.08
N ASN A 53 12.50 19.65 -6.13
CA ASN A 53 12.38 21.11 -6.17
C ASN A 53 13.75 21.79 -6.07
N TYR A 54 14.63 21.28 -5.22
CA TYR A 54 15.99 21.80 -5.07
C TYR A 54 16.80 21.62 -6.36
N ALA A 55 16.78 20.42 -6.94
CA ALA A 55 17.46 20.12 -8.20
C ALA A 55 16.97 21.04 -9.32
N LYS A 56 15.65 21.15 -9.50
CA LYS A 56 15.03 22.02 -10.51
C LYS A 56 15.39 23.50 -10.30
N SER A 57 15.36 23.96 -9.06
CA SER A 57 15.72 25.35 -8.74
C SER A 57 17.20 25.60 -9.03
N THR A 58 18.07 24.66 -8.67
CA THR A 58 19.51 24.77 -8.89
C THR A 58 19.84 24.77 -10.38
N GLU A 59 19.24 23.87 -11.15
CA GLU A 59 19.34 23.81 -12.62
C GLU A 59 18.94 25.15 -13.25
N TYR A 60 17.77 25.69 -12.91
CA TYR A 60 17.30 26.98 -13.41
C TYR A 60 18.29 28.14 -13.11
N HIS A 61 18.84 28.20 -11.88
CA HIS A 61 19.80 29.24 -11.52
C HIS A 61 21.16 29.06 -12.21
N LEU A 62 21.61 27.81 -12.42
CA LEU A 62 22.84 27.53 -13.17
C LEU A 62 22.71 27.92 -14.64
N GLU A 63 21.57 27.64 -15.27
CA GLU A 63 21.25 28.08 -16.63
C GLU A 63 21.22 29.61 -16.72
N THR A 64 20.55 30.27 -15.77
CA THR A 64 20.41 31.74 -15.77
C THR A 64 21.75 32.45 -15.55
N THR A 65 22.62 31.91 -14.70
CA THR A 65 23.93 32.50 -14.41
C THR A 65 25.01 32.10 -15.42
N GLY A 66 24.70 31.22 -16.38
CA GLY A 66 25.65 30.69 -17.36
C GLY A 66 26.75 29.83 -16.72
N GLN A 67 26.53 29.32 -15.51
CA GLN A 67 27.47 28.48 -14.77
C GLN A 67 27.24 26.98 -15.04
N THR A 68 26.65 26.63 -16.18
CA THR A 68 26.48 25.25 -16.59
C THR A 68 27.85 24.62 -16.82
N ARG A 69 28.13 23.53 -16.12
CA ARG A 69 29.31 22.70 -16.35
C ARG A 69 28.96 21.62 -17.35
N ASP A 70 29.86 21.34 -18.28
CA ASP A 70 29.73 20.16 -19.14
C ASP A 70 29.70 18.89 -18.27
N PRO A 71 28.90 17.87 -18.65
CA PRO A 71 28.92 16.57 -17.98
C PRO A 71 30.35 16.00 -17.96
N LEU A 72 30.75 15.44 -16.81
CA LEU A 72 32.02 14.71 -16.67
C LEU A 72 31.99 13.36 -17.37
#